data_AF-Q6DT00-F1
#
_entry.id   AF-Q6DT00-F1
#
_cell.length_a   1.000
_cell.length_b   1.000
_cell.length_c   1.000
_cell.angle_alpha   90.00
_cell.angle_beta   90.00
_cell.angle_gamma   90.00
#
_symmetry.space_group_name_H-M   'P 1'
#
loop_
_entity.id
_entity.type
_entity.pdbx_description
1 polymer ?
#
loop_
_entity_poly.entity_id
_entity_poly.type
_entity_poly.pdbx_seq_one_letter_code
_entity_poly.pdbx_strand_id
1 'polypeptide(L)'
;SITCGYNNLSIGVEGVMSIDNMKKLNEAYQILQAALKRGLPALKQNNGTIGVNYTYTCSGQGNTNCDPSLFGMADNQRNGGSVTKNQTIDGKTVSTTISSKVVDSGAPGNKLGVSYTEITNKLDGVPDSAQALLAQASTLINTINSACPWFHVTNKNGGPQMNPTLGGLCTFKDEISAIQKMITDAQELVNQTSVINSHEQSTPVGGNNGKPFNPYKDASFAQGMLANASAQAKMLDLSHQVGQAINPKNLNGA
;
A
#
# COMPACT_ATOMS: atom_id res chain seq x y z
N SER A 1 7.08 -1.85 17.82
CA SER A 1 6.59 -0.49 17.47
C SER A 1 7.75 0.30 16.88
N ILE A 2 7.46 1.38 16.15
CA ILE A 2 8.44 2.40 15.76
C ILE A 2 8.17 3.63 16.65
N THR A 3 9.22 4.18 17.25
CA THR A 3 9.11 5.34 18.16
C THR A 3 9.58 6.61 17.45
N CYS A 4 8.66 7.56 17.24
CA CYS A 4 8.98 8.88 16.72
C CYS A 4 9.21 9.85 17.88
N GLY A 5 10.43 9.86 18.45
CA GLY A 5 10.76 10.57 19.68
C GLY A 5 11.80 11.70 19.55
N TYR A 6 12.18 12.07 18.33
CA TYR A 6 13.15 13.14 18.09
C TYR A 6 12.50 14.51 18.26
N ASN A 7 13.07 15.34 19.14
CA ASN A 7 12.63 16.71 19.40
C ASN A 7 13.67 17.71 18.89
N ASN A 8 13.25 18.93 18.55
CA ASN A 8 14.13 20.03 18.12
C ASN A 8 14.98 19.75 16.87
N LEU A 9 14.57 18.77 16.06
CA LEU A 9 15.15 18.50 14.73
C LEU A 9 14.19 18.98 13.64
N SER A 10 14.74 19.39 12.51
CA SER A 10 13.95 19.79 11.34
C SER A 10 13.21 18.59 10.74
N ILE A 11 11.96 18.84 10.33
CA ILE A 11 11.16 17.92 9.53
C ILE A 11 11.49 18.13 8.06
N GLY A 12 11.68 17.05 7.29
CA GLY A 12 11.85 17.13 5.83
C GLY A 12 12.94 16.22 5.28
N VAL A 13 13.40 16.54 4.08
CA VAL A 13 14.45 15.81 3.35
C VAL A 13 15.73 15.77 4.17
N GLU A 14 16.29 14.57 4.35
CA GLU A 14 17.43 14.29 5.22
C GLU A 14 17.25 14.78 6.66
N GLY A 15 15.99 14.92 7.10
CA GLY A 15 15.58 15.26 8.46
C GLY A 15 14.59 14.25 9.03
N VAL A 16 13.82 14.65 10.04
CA VAL A 16 12.82 13.77 10.66
C VAL A 16 11.60 13.65 9.76
N MET A 17 11.07 12.43 9.57
CA MET A 17 9.78 12.24 8.90
C MET A 17 8.68 12.88 9.74
N SER A 18 7.83 13.72 9.11
CA SER A 18 6.67 14.28 9.80
C SER A 18 5.73 13.17 10.29
N ILE A 19 5.01 13.42 11.39
CA ILE A 19 4.03 12.46 11.89
C ILE A 19 2.89 12.26 10.89
N ASP A 20 2.55 13.25 10.08
CA ASP A 20 1.56 13.10 9.00
C ASP A 20 2.03 12.13 7.91
N ASN A 21 3.29 12.23 7.48
CA ASN A 21 3.88 11.27 6.56
C ASN A 21 3.97 9.88 7.19
N MET A 22 4.30 9.79 8.48
CA MET A 22 4.33 8.51 9.20
C MET A 22 2.94 7.89 9.33
N LYS A 23 1.89 8.68 9.57
CA LYS A 23 0.49 8.20 9.61
C LYS A 23 0.08 7.64 8.25
N LYS A 24 0.37 8.36 7.16
CA LYS A 24 0.11 7.92 5.78
C LYS A 24 0.87 6.64 5.43
N LEU A 25 2.16 6.58 5.77
CA LEU A 25 3.01 5.41 5.60
C LEU A 25 2.48 4.21 6.38
N ASN A 26 2.15 4.41 7.65
CA ASN A 26 1.67 3.36 8.53
C ASN A 26 0.31 2.82 8.08
N GLU A 27 -0.66 3.65 7.70
CA GLU A 27 -1.95 3.15 7.20
C GLU A 27 -1.76 2.23 5.99
N ALA A 28 -0.99 2.66 4.99
CA ALA A 28 -0.68 1.85 3.81
C ALA A 28 0.03 0.53 4.19
N TYR A 29 1.01 0.60 5.09
CA TYR A 29 1.70 -0.59 5.61
C TYR A 29 0.74 -1.56 6.30
N GLN A 30 -0.14 -1.09 7.19
CA GLN A 30 -1.08 -1.94 7.92
C GLN A 30 -2.09 -2.61 6.99
N ILE A 31 -2.58 -1.90 5.97
CA ILE A 31 -3.47 -2.46 4.94
C ILE A 31 -2.76 -3.58 4.17
N LEU A 32 -1.55 -3.34 3.68
CA LEU A 32 -0.76 -4.32 2.94
C LEU A 32 -0.47 -5.56 3.79
N GLN A 33 -0.02 -5.38 5.03
CA GLN A 33 0.29 -6.49 5.92
C GLN A 33 -0.95 -7.31 6.28
N ALA A 34 -2.11 -6.66 6.49
CA ALA A 34 -3.37 -7.35 6.73
C ALA A 34 -3.79 -8.19 5.51
N ALA A 35 -3.68 -7.63 4.30
CA ALA A 35 -3.97 -8.33 3.06
C ALA A 35 -3.03 -9.53 2.84
N LEU A 36 -1.72 -9.34 2.99
CA LEU A 36 -0.71 -10.40 2.86
C LEU A 36 -0.93 -11.53 3.87
N LYS A 37 -1.27 -11.19 5.12
CA LYS A 37 -1.57 -12.18 6.16
C LYS A 37 -2.82 -13.01 5.83
N ARG A 38 -3.84 -12.40 5.21
CA ARG A 38 -5.05 -13.11 4.78
C ARG A 38 -4.81 -13.96 3.53
N GLY A 39 -3.91 -13.51 2.67
CA GLY A 39 -3.73 -14.04 1.32
C GLY A 39 -4.37 -13.12 0.28
N LEU A 40 -3.64 -12.88 -0.81
CA LEU A 40 -4.08 -12.03 -1.91
C LEU A 40 -5.09 -12.77 -2.80
N PRO A 41 -6.17 -12.11 -3.23
CA PRO A 41 -7.17 -12.76 -4.08
C PRO A 41 -6.66 -12.88 -5.53
N ALA A 42 -7.32 -13.71 -6.34
CA ALA A 42 -7.05 -13.78 -7.77
C ALA A 42 -7.38 -12.45 -8.47
N LEU A 43 -6.69 -12.12 -9.58
CA LEU A 43 -6.82 -10.83 -10.27
C LEU A 43 -8.25 -10.48 -10.72
N LYS A 44 -9.09 -11.49 -10.99
CA LYS A 44 -10.50 -11.27 -11.37
C LYS A 44 -11.40 -10.86 -10.19
N GLN A 45 -10.94 -11.02 -8.96
CA GLN A 45 -11.71 -10.75 -7.75
C GLN A 45 -11.55 -9.28 -7.32
N ASN A 46 -12.40 -8.42 -7.87
CA ASN A 46 -12.29 -6.97 -7.65
C ASN A 46 -13.15 -6.45 -6.49
N ASN A 47 -14.00 -7.29 -5.89
CA ASN A 47 -15.01 -6.89 -4.90
C ASN A 47 -14.70 -7.32 -3.46
N GLY A 48 -13.60 -8.03 -3.25
CA GLY A 48 -13.18 -8.41 -1.91
C GLY A 48 -12.88 -7.20 -1.03
N THR A 49 -13.01 -7.40 0.28
CA THR A 49 -12.64 -6.43 1.30
C THR A 49 -11.98 -7.10 2.51
N ILE A 50 -11.25 -6.31 3.28
CA ILE A 50 -10.64 -6.68 4.57
C ILE A 50 -10.97 -5.64 5.64
N GLY A 51 -10.88 -6.09 6.90
CA GLY A 51 -10.84 -5.21 8.07
C GLY A 51 -9.39 -4.99 8.51
N VAL A 52 -9.05 -3.75 8.84
CA VAL A 52 -7.71 -3.36 9.28
C VAL A 52 -7.83 -2.62 10.60
N ASN A 53 -7.00 -2.98 11.59
CA ASN A 53 -6.96 -2.31 12.87
C ASN A 53 -5.51 -2.02 13.26
N TYR A 54 -5.22 -0.77 13.63
CA TYR A 54 -3.92 -0.38 14.15
C TYR A 54 -4.03 0.74 15.17
N THR A 55 -3.01 0.81 16.04
CA THR A 55 -2.95 1.77 17.14
C THR A 55 -1.65 2.56 17.10
N TYR A 56 -1.69 3.79 17.60
CA TYR A 56 -0.50 4.57 17.93
C TYR A 56 -0.74 5.41 19.19
N THR A 57 0.33 5.84 19.83
CA THR A 57 0.27 6.54 21.12
C THR A 57 1.06 7.85 21.09
N CYS A 58 0.54 8.88 21.76
CA CYS A 58 1.23 10.14 21.98
C CYS A 58 1.46 10.36 23.48
N SER A 59 2.69 10.70 23.85
CA SER A 59 3.09 11.08 25.20
C SER A 59 4.07 12.27 25.13
N GLY A 60 4.38 12.85 26.28
CA GLY A 60 5.26 14.01 26.41
C GLY A 60 4.51 15.35 26.35
N GLN A 61 5.02 16.32 27.10
CA GLN A 61 4.45 17.67 27.16
C GLN A 61 4.49 18.34 25.78
N GLY A 62 3.37 18.95 25.37
CA GLY A 62 3.25 19.65 24.09
C GLY A 62 3.01 18.76 22.87
N ASN A 63 2.84 17.44 23.04
CA ASN A 63 2.55 16.54 21.92
C ASN A 63 1.08 16.61 21.49
N THR A 64 0.83 17.20 20.31
CA THR A 64 -0.51 17.42 19.74
C THR A 64 -0.92 16.37 18.70
N ASN A 65 -0.07 15.38 18.41
CA ASN A 65 -0.30 14.43 17.31
C ASN A 65 -1.49 13.48 17.50
N CYS A 66 -2.06 13.46 18.72
CA CYS A 66 -3.23 12.70 19.11
C CYS A 66 -4.37 13.61 19.63
N ASP A 67 -4.37 14.89 19.26
CA ASP A 67 -5.42 15.80 19.68
C ASP A 67 -6.77 15.45 19.01
N PRO A 68 -7.90 15.45 19.77
CA PRO A 68 -9.21 15.06 19.24
C PRO A 68 -9.64 15.84 18.00
N SER A 69 -9.27 17.12 17.91
CA SER A 69 -9.59 18.02 16.81
C SER A 69 -9.05 17.54 15.46
N LEU A 70 -7.90 16.86 15.43
CA LEU A 70 -7.33 16.24 14.22
C LEU A 70 -8.27 15.21 13.61
N PHE A 71 -9.13 14.61 14.43
CA PHE A 71 -10.10 13.59 14.05
C PHE A 71 -11.52 14.16 14.00
N GLY A 72 -11.73 15.46 14.18
CA GLY A 72 -13.08 16.04 14.25
C GLY A 72 -13.87 15.63 15.49
N MET A 73 -13.18 15.31 16.59
CA MET A 73 -13.75 15.09 17.91
C MET A 73 -13.56 16.35 18.78
N ALA A 74 -14.46 16.57 19.73
CA ALA A 74 -14.32 17.65 20.73
C ALA A 74 -13.25 17.29 21.78
N ASP A 75 -12.66 18.29 22.43
CA ASP A 75 -11.55 18.09 23.37
C ASP A 75 -11.91 17.20 24.58
N ASN A 76 -13.16 17.29 25.04
CA ASN A 76 -13.67 16.43 26.12
C ASN A 76 -13.81 14.95 25.72
N GLN A 77 -13.64 14.62 24.44
CA GLN A 77 -13.66 13.26 23.90
C GLN A 77 -12.26 12.63 23.82
N ARG A 78 -11.21 13.29 24.34
CA ARG A 78 -9.85 12.71 24.37
C ARG A 78 -9.80 11.37 25.10
N ASN A 79 -10.61 11.19 26.14
CA ASN A 79 -10.69 9.93 26.89
C ASN A 79 -12.04 9.23 26.68
N GLY A 80 -12.07 8.18 25.87
CA GLY A 80 -13.27 7.39 25.57
C GLY A 80 -14.06 7.86 24.36
N GLY A 81 -13.60 8.91 23.65
CA GLY A 81 -14.23 9.39 22.42
C GLY A 81 -14.08 8.44 21.25
N SER A 82 -15.03 8.53 20.33
CA SER A 82 -15.00 7.80 19.06
C SER A 82 -15.70 8.60 17.98
N VAL A 83 -15.18 8.53 16.76
CA VAL A 83 -15.79 9.13 15.56
C VAL A 83 -15.67 8.14 14.41
N THR A 84 -16.73 8.03 13.60
CA THR A 84 -16.71 7.24 12.37
C THR A 84 -16.76 8.19 11.18
N LYS A 85 -15.84 8.00 10.24
CA LYS A 85 -15.74 8.77 9.00
C LYS A 85 -15.65 7.82 7.82
N ASN A 86 -16.19 8.26 6.70
CA ASN A 86 -15.98 7.57 5.44
C ASN A 86 -14.76 8.17 4.74
N GLN A 87 -13.90 7.31 4.22
CA GLN A 87 -12.83 7.68 3.30
C GLN A 87 -12.95 6.88 2.01
N THR A 88 -12.37 7.39 0.93
CA THR A 88 -12.39 6.72 -0.37
C THR A 88 -11.04 6.08 -0.65
N ILE A 89 -11.02 4.77 -0.85
CA ILE A 89 -9.84 3.99 -1.26
C ILE A 89 -10.18 3.25 -2.55
N ASP A 90 -9.43 3.49 -3.64
CA ASP A 90 -9.66 2.92 -4.97
C ASP A 90 -11.13 3.07 -5.45
N GLY A 91 -11.70 4.26 -5.25
CA GLY A 91 -13.09 4.56 -5.62
C GLY A 91 -14.17 3.91 -4.74
N LYS A 92 -13.78 3.11 -3.73
CA LYS A 92 -14.71 2.50 -2.78
C LYS A 92 -14.76 3.25 -1.45
N THR A 93 -15.94 3.30 -0.87
CA THR A 93 -16.14 3.85 0.47
C THR A 93 -15.67 2.87 1.54
N VAL A 94 -14.76 3.32 2.39
CA VAL A 94 -14.22 2.61 3.55
C VAL A 94 -14.67 3.35 4.81
N SER A 95 -15.24 2.62 5.76
CA SER A 95 -15.65 3.18 7.04
C SER A 95 -14.50 3.10 8.03
N THR A 96 -14.02 4.24 8.49
CA THR A 96 -12.93 4.35 9.47
C THR A 96 -13.48 4.85 10.79
N THR A 97 -13.43 4.00 11.81
CA THR A 97 -13.72 4.38 13.19
C THR A 97 -12.42 4.69 13.91
N ILE A 98 -12.31 5.91 14.44
CA ILE A 98 -11.16 6.39 15.20
C ILE A 98 -11.61 6.57 16.64
N SER A 99 -10.97 5.89 17.58
CA SER A 99 -11.23 6.03 19.01
C SER A 99 -10.00 6.51 19.77
N SER A 100 -10.24 7.27 20.83
CA SER A 100 -9.21 7.88 21.67
C SER A 100 -9.38 7.44 23.12
N LYS A 101 -8.28 7.09 23.77
CA LYS A 101 -8.23 6.69 25.18
C LYS A 101 -7.04 7.34 25.87
N VAL A 102 -7.25 7.89 27.07
CA VAL A 102 -6.14 8.39 27.90
C VAL A 102 -5.79 7.33 28.92
N VAL A 103 -4.50 7.06 29.06
CA VAL A 103 -3.94 6.17 30.09
C VAL A 103 -3.05 7.00 30.99
N ASP A 104 -3.37 7.02 32.28
CA ASP A 104 -2.59 7.74 33.28
C ASP A 104 -1.28 7.02 33.63
N SER A 105 -0.26 7.78 34.02
CA SER A 105 1.05 7.28 34.48
C SER A 105 0.94 6.27 35.62
N GLY A 106 0.00 6.45 36.55
CA GLY A 106 -0.26 5.56 37.69
C GLY A 106 -1.32 4.49 37.41
N ALA A 107 -1.84 4.40 36.19
CA ALA A 107 -2.87 3.42 35.85
C ALA A 107 -2.37 1.97 36.02
N PRO A 108 -3.17 1.06 36.60
CA PRO A 108 -2.80 -0.34 36.71
C PRO A 108 -2.39 -0.94 35.35
N GLY A 109 -1.19 -1.52 35.28
CA GLY A 109 -0.65 -2.12 34.06
C GLY A 109 0.14 -1.16 33.15
N ASN A 110 0.15 0.16 33.42
CA ASN A 110 1.03 1.08 32.71
C ASN A 110 2.48 0.91 33.18
N LYS A 111 3.33 0.36 32.31
CA LYS A 111 4.76 0.13 32.59
C LYS A 111 5.66 1.28 32.12
N LEU A 112 5.11 2.30 31.46
CA LEU A 112 5.88 3.40 30.89
C LEU A 112 6.19 4.50 31.91
N GLY A 113 5.46 4.55 33.04
CA GLY A 113 5.65 5.58 34.07
C GLY A 113 5.25 6.99 33.63
N VAL A 114 4.62 7.14 32.46
CA VAL A 114 4.14 8.41 31.90
C VAL A 114 2.71 8.25 31.38
N SER A 115 1.94 9.33 31.43
CA SER A 115 0.59 9.35 30.85
C SER A 115 0.68 9.48 29.32
N TYR A 116 -0.25 8.86 28.61
CA TYR A 116 -0.31 8.89 27.14
C TYR A 116 -1.74 8.85 26.62
N THR A 117 -1.93 9.33 25.39
CA THR A 117 -3.16 9.15 24.61
C THR A 117 -2.93 8.03 23.60
N GLU A 118 -3.81 7.05 23.55
CA GLU A 118 -3.86 5.98 22.56
C GLU A 118 -4.95 6.28 21.54
N ILE A 119 -4.60 6.21 20.25
CA ILE A 119 -5.53 6.31 19.13
C ILE A 119 -5.62 4.95 18.47
N THR A 120 -6.84 4.44 18.34
CA THR A 120 -7.13 3.20 17.61
C THR A 120 -7.88 3.54 16.33
N ASN A 121 -7.41 3.01 15.20
CA ASN A 121 -8.04 3.18 13.89
C ASN A 121 -8.53 1.82 13.43
N LYS A 122 -9.85 1.69 13.24
CA LYS A 122 -10.50 0.51 12.69
C LYS A 122 -11.09 0.86 11.33
N LEU A 123 -10.54 0.28 10.27
CA LEU A 123 -11.00 0.45 8.91
C LEU A 123 -11.79 -0.80 8.52
N ASP A 124 -13.05 -0.62 8.15
CA ASP A 124 -13.95 -1.67 7.69
C ASP A 124 -14.25 -1.47 6.20
N GLY A 125 -14.20 -2.55 5.42
CA GLY A 125 -14.50 -2.53 3.99
C GLY A 125 -13.33 -2.09 3.09
N VAL A 126 -12.09 -2.18 3.56
CA VAL A 126 -10.90 -1.82 2.76
C VAL A 126 -10.80 -2.76 1.55
N PRO A 127 -10.74 -2.26 0.31
CA PRO A 127 -10.61 -3.11 -0.87
C PRO A 127 -9.26 -3.84 -0.90
N ASP A 128 -9.30 -5.11 -1.26
CA ASP A 128 -8.10 -5.96 -1.38
C ASP A 128 -7.85 -6.45 -2.81
N SER A 129 -8.46 -5.80 -3.81
CA SER A 129 -8.15 -6.04 -5.21
C SER A 129 -6.66 -5.76 -5.47
N ALA A 130 -6.08 -6.43 -6.48
CA ALA A 130 -4.69 -6.20 -6.87
C ALA A 130 -4.41 -4.71 -7.16
N GLN A 131 -5.34 -4.02 -7.83
CA GLN A 131 -5.25 -2.58 -8.10
C GLN A 131 -5.20 -1.75 -6.82
N ALA A 132 -6.11 -1.98 -5.88
CA ALA A 132 -6.15 -1.25 -4.61
C ALA A 132 -4.88 -1.45 -3.79
N LEU A 133 -4.38 -2.69 -3.70
CA LEU A 133 -3.17 -3.00 -2.95
C LEU A 133 -1.90 -2.44 -3.61
N LEU A 134 -1.83 -2.43 -4.95
CA LEU A 134 -0.73 -1.77 -5.67
C LEU A 134 -0.73 -0.24 -5.43
N ALA A 135 -1.89 0.38 -5.31
CA ALA A 135 -2.00 1.80 -4.93
C ALA A 135 -1.51 2.06 -3.50
N GLN A 136 -1.76 1.14 -2.56
CA GLN A 136 -1.20 1.21 -1.20
C GLN A 136 0.33 1.02 -1.21
N ALA A 137 0.85 0.06 -1.98
CA ALA A 137 2.29 -0.13 -2.14
C ALA A 137 2.97 1.10 -2.75
N SER A 138 2.33 1.71 -3.76
CA SER A 138 2.76 2.97 -4.37
C SER A 138 2.78 4.11 -3.33
N THR A 139 1.72 4.22 -2.53
CA THR A 139 1.63 5.21 -1.44
C THR A 139 2.77 5.03 -0.43
N LEU A 140 3.06 3.79 -0.03
CA LEU A 140 4.12 3.45 0.90
C LEU A 140 5.50 3.89 0.37
N ILE A 141 5.88 3.43 -0.82
CA ILE A 141 7.21 3.71 -1.38
C ILE A 141 7.39 5.18 -1.74
N ASN A 142 6.35 5.82 -2.30
CA ASN A 142 6.42 7.24 -2.68
C ASN A 142 6.47 8.14 -1.44
N THR A 143 5.78 7.78 -0.35
CA THR A 143 5.88 8.54 0.91
C THR A 143 7.30 8.47 1.47
N ILE A 144 7.94 7.30 1.42
CA ILE A 144 9.36 7.13 1.83
C ILE A 144 10.27 7.99 0.95
N ASN A 145 10.14 7.86 -0.37
CA ASN A 145 11.00 8.56 -1.33
C ASN A 145 10.84 10.08 -1.26
N SER A 146 9.60 10.58 -1.26
CA SER A 146 9.32 12.02 -1.23
C SER A 146 9.65 12.66 0.12
N ALA A 147 9.41 11.97 1.24
CA ALA A 147 9.81 12.49 2.55
C ALA A 147 11.33 12.45 2.75
N CYS A 148 12.00 11.45 2.15
CA CYS A 148 13.44 11.17 2.26
C CYS A 148 14.00 11.43 3.67
N PRO A 149 13.47 10.78 4.72
CA PRO A 149 13.94 11.07 6.07
C PRO A 149 15.38 10.58 6.27
N TRP A 150 16.05 11.20 7.23
CA TRP A 150 17.33 10.73 7.74
C TRP A 150 17.21 9.34 8.35
N PHE A 151 18.18 8.49 8.07
CA PHE A 151 18.34 7.19 8.70
C PHE A 151 19.77 7.02 9.24
N HIS A 152 19.90 6.16 10.24
CA HIS A 152 21.18 5.65 10.73
C HIS A 152 20.94 4.20 11.20
N VAL A 153 21.71 3.26 10.67
CA VAL A 153 21.63 1.84 11.04
C VAL A 153 22.79 1.42 11.93
N THR A 154 22.54 0.46 12.79
CA THR A 154 23.57 -0.23 13.57
C THR A 154 23.86 -1.58 12.94
N ASN A 155 24.96 -1.69 12.19
CA ASN A 155 25.39 -2.96 11.63
C ASN A 155 25.82 -3.93 12.74
N LYS A 156 25.47 -5.20 12.58
CA LYS A 156 25.87 -6.27 13.50
C LYS A 156 27.18 -6.90 13.05
N ASN A 157 28.04 -7.22 14.02
CA ASN A 157 29.26 -7.96 13.77
C ASN A 157 28.93 -9.37 13.24
N GLY A 158 29.56 -9.76 12.13
CA GLY A 158 29.38 -11.07 11.50
C GLY A 158 28.09 -11.24 10.68
N GLY A 159 27.24 -10.21 10.59
CA GLY A 159 26.05 -10.22 9.73
C GLY A 159 26.26 -9.50 8.40
N PRO A 160 25.26 -9.53 7.49
CA PRO A 160 25.23 -8.65 6.34
C PRO A 160 25.39 -7.18 6.74
N GLN A 161 26.15 -6.43 5.96
CA GLN A 161 26.44 -5.02 6.22
C GLN A 161 25.57 -4.15 5.32
N MET A 162 24.88 -3.18 5.91
CA MET A 162 24.15 -2.15 5.16
C MET A 162 25.10 -1.02 4.76
N ASN A 163 24.98 -0.53 3.53
CA ASN A 163 25.74 0.59 2.99
C ASN A 163 24.82 1.51 2.15
N PRO A 164 24.81 2.84 2.37
CA PRO A 164 25.47 3.55 3.45
C PRO A 164 24.85 3.26 4.82
N THR A 165 25.59 3.49 5.90
CA THR A 165 25.08 3.30 7.26
C THR A 165 24.24 4.47 7.77
N LEU A 166 24.29 5.61 7.10
CA LEU A 166 23.52 6.82 7.41
C LEU A 166 23.32 7.66 6.15
N GLY A 167 22.30 8.52 6.17
CA GLY A 167 21.95 9.41 5.05
C GLY A 167 20.45 9.61 4.94
N GLY A 168 19.97 10.11 3.80
CA GLY A 168 18.54 10.13 3.47
C GLY A 168 18.07 8.77 2.94
N LEU A 169 16.84 8.35 3.26
CA LEU A 169 16.30 7.10 2.69
C LEU A 169 16.18 7.14 1.15
N CYS A 170 16.07 8.32 0.53
CA CYS A 170 16.07 8.44 -0.93
C CYS A 170 17.46 8.23 -1.56
N THR A 171 18.52 8.00 -0.78
CA THR A 171 19.83 7.58 -1.28
C THR A 171 19.79 6.17 -1.91
N PHE A 172 18.83 5.33 -1.49
CA PHE A 172 18.56 4.00 -2.09
C PHE A 172 17.81 4.11 -3.43
N LYS A 173 18.40 4.87 -4.37
CA LYS A 173 17.76 5.24 -5.63
C LYS A 173 17.45 4.03 -6.50
N ASP A 174 18.38 3.09 -6.58
CA ASP A 174 18.23 1.91 -7.44
C ASP A 174 17.14 0.99 -6.88
N GLU A 175 17.11 0.77 -5.57
CA GLU A 175 16.10 -0.04 -4.89
C GLU A 175 14.71 0.60 -5.00
N ILE A 176 14.60 1.90 -4.73
CA ILE A 176 13.34 2.64 -4.82
C ILE A 176 12.84 2.64 -6.26
N SER A 177 13.72 2.91 -7.23
CA SER A 177 13.34 2.93 -8.65
C SER A 177 12.90 1.55 -9.14
N ALA A 178 13.59 0.48 -8.72
CA ALA A 178 13.20 -0.89 -9.03
C ALA A 178 11.81 -1.21 -8.46
N ILE A 179 11.55 -0.90 -7.18
CA ILE A 179 10.24 -1.12 -6.56
C ILE A 179 9.14 -0.31 -7.24
N GLN A 180 9.39 0.96 -7.56
CA GLN A 180 8.44 1.80 -8.28
C GLN A 180 8.14 1.24 -9.69
N LYS A 181 9.16 0.76 -10.39
CA LYS A 181 8.98 0.09 -11.69
C LYS A 181 8.14 -1.18 -11.56
N MET A 182 8.45 -2.04 -10.59
CA MET A 182 7.68 -3.26 -10.33
C MET A 182 6.19 -2.95 -10.07
N ILE A 183 5.90 -1.92 -9.27
CA ILE A 183 4.53 -1.49 -9.00
C ILE A 183 3.86 -1.00 -10.28
N THR A 184 4.57 -0.21 -11.09
CA THR A 184 4.05 0.35 -12.35
C THR A 184 3.74 -0.75 -13.36
N ASP A 185 4.68 -1.67 -13.58
CA ASP A 185 4.51 -2.82 -14.49
C ASP A 185 3.34 -3.71 -14.02
N ALA A 186 3.22 -3.94 -12.71
CA ALA A 186 2.13 -4.73 -12.13
C ALA A 186 0.76 -4.03 -12.26
N GLN A 187 0.70 -2.70 -12.14
CA GLN A 187 -0.53 -1.94 -12.40
C GLN A 187 -0.94 -2.05 -13.87
N GLU A 188 0.01 -1.91 -14.79
CA GLU A 188 -0.25 -2.07 -16.22
C GLU A 188 -0.71 -3.49 -16.58
N LEU A 189 -0.15 -4.50 -15.93
CA LEU A 189 -0.56 -5.90 -16.04
C LEU A 189 -2.01 -6.08 -15.58
N VAL A 190 -2.36 -5.58 -14.39
CA VAL A 190 -3.72 -5.72 -13.83
C VAL A 190 -4.75 -5.07 -14.75
N ASN A 191 -4.42 -3.93 -15.38
CA ASN A 191 -5.30 -3.26 -16.34
C ASN A 191 -5.69 -4.13 -17.54
N GLN A 192 -4.82 -5.07 -17.95
CA GLN A 192 -5.12 -6.00 -19.06
C GLN A 192 -6.28 -6.95 -18.75
N THR A 193 -6.58 -7.19 -17.47
CA THR A 193 -7.71 -8.04 -17.04
C THR A 193 -9.03 -7.55 -17.62
N SER A 194 -9.23 -6.23 -17.72
CA SER A 194 -10.43 -5.63 -18.30
C SER A 194 -10.53 -5.84 -19.83
N VAL A 195 -9.39 -5.87 -20.53
CA VAL A 195 -9.32 -6.14 -21.98
C VAL A 195 -9.69 -7.59 -22.26
N ILE A 196 -9.19 -8.52 -21.45
CA ILE A 196 -9.51 -9.95 -21.56
C ILE A 196 -11.00 -10.19 -21.32
N ASN A 197 -11.55 -9.61 -20.26
CA ASN A 197 -12.97 -9.78 -19.91
C ASN A 197 -13.93 -9.16 -20.94
N SER A 198 -13.54 -8.08 -21.61
CA SER A 198 -14.38 -7.44 -22.64
C SER A 198 -14.38 -8.17 -23.99
N HIS A 199 -13.47 -9.14 -24.19
CA HIS A 199 -13.33 -9.88 -25.44
C HIS A 199 -13.35 -11.40 -25.18
N GLU A 200 -14.40 -11.89 -24.53
CA GLU A 200 -14.57 -13.33 -24.25
C GLU A 200 -14.49 -14.18 -25.53
N GLN A 201 -13.89 -15.37 -25.41
CA GLN A 201 -13.71 -16.33 -26.51
C GLN A 201 -14.61 -17.57 -26.32
N SER A 202 -15.76 -17.40 -25.68
CA SER A 202 -16.69 -18.48 -25.32
C SER A 202 -17.61 -18.89 -26.48
N THR A 203 -17.88 -17.98 -27.41
CA THR A 203 -18.77 -18.20 -28.56
C THR A 203 -18.06 -18.99 -29.67
N PRO A 204 -18.59 -20.15 -30.11
CA PRO A 204 -18.06 -20.86 -31.27
C PRO A 204 -18.18 -20.02 -32.55
N VAL A 205 -17.21 -20.14 -33.44
CA VAL A 205 -17.15 -19.41 -34.73
C VAL A 205 -17.30 -20.37 -35.90
N GLY A 206 -17.82 -19.88 -37.03
CA GLY A 206 -18.04 -20.68 -38.23
C GLY A 206 -18.61 -19.86 -39.39
N GLY A 207 -18.91 -20.54 -40.50
CA GLY A 207 -19.62 -19.92 -41.62
C GLY A 207 -21.07 -19.58 -41.26
N ASN A 208 -21.70 -18.73 -42.07
CA ASN A 208 -23.10 -18.37 -41.93
C ASN A 208 -23.97 -19.04 -43.00
N ASN A 209 -25.28 -19.18 -42.72
CA ASN A 209 -26.29 -19.63 -43.67
C ASN A 209 -25.98 -21.00 -44.33
N GLY A 210 -25.35 -21.91 -43.57
CA GLY A 210 -24.95 -23.24 -44.06
C GLY A 210 -23.81 -23.24 -45.08
N LYS A 211 -23.16 -22.09 -45.33
CA LYS A 211 -22.00 -21.99 -46.22
C LYS A 211 -20.71 -22.34 -45.46
N PRO A 212 -19.67 -22.83 -46.17
CA PRO A 212 -18.33 -22.94 -45.60
C PRO A 212 -17.84 -21.59 -45.08
N PHE A 213 -17.01 -21.63 -44.04
CA PHE A 213 -16.39 -20.44 -43.46
C PHE A 213 -15.56 -19.68 -44.51
N ASN A 214 -15.75 -18.37 -44.57
CA ASN A 214 -14.95 -17.46 -45.40
C ASN A 214 -14.08 -16.54 -44.53
N PRO A 215 -12.75 -16.73 -44.49
CA PRO A 215 -11.84 -15.90 -43.68
C PRO A 215 -11.89 -14.40 -43.99
N TYR A 216 -12.31 -14.02 -45.20
CA TYR A 216 -12.39 -12.62 -45.61
C TYR A 216 -13.71 -11.92 -45.21
N LYS A 217 -14.71 -12.67 -44.72
CA LYS A 217 -16.04 -12.14 -44.41
C LYS A 217 -16.57 -12.54 -43.03
N ASP A 218 -16.29 -13.77 -42.60
CA ASP A 218 -16.87 -14.36 -41.38
C ASP A 218 -15.93 -14.24 -40.17
N ALA A 219 -14.87 -13.43 -40.28
CA ALA A 219 -13.80 -13.31 -39.28
C ALA A 219 -13.84 -12.00 -38.45
N SER A 220 -14.99 -11.35 -38.31
CA SER A 220 -15.11 -10.11 -37.51
C SER A 220 -14.73 -10.32 -36.03
N PHE A 221 -14.89 -11.54 -35.52
CA PHE A 221 -14.45 -11.94 -34.18
C PHE A 221 -12.91 -11.82 -33.99
N ALA A 222 -12.14 -11.86 -35.08
CA ALA A 222 -10.68 -11.92 -35.02
C ALA A 222 -10.07 -10.68 -34.35
N GLN A 223 -10.71 -9.51 -34.44
CA GLN A 223 -10.24 -8.30 -33.77
C GLN A 223 -10.28 -8.45 -32.24
N GLY A 224 -11.38 -8.98 -31.70
CA GLY A 224 -11.52 -9.24 -30.28
C GLY A 224 -10.62 -10.38 -29.81
N MET A 225 -10.51 -11.45 -30.63
CA MET A 225 -9.59 -12.55 -30.38
C MET A 225 -8.13 -12.07 -30.29
N LEU A 226 -7.70 -11.20 -31.20
CA LEU A 226 -6.36 -10.60 -31.20
C LEU A 226 -6.14 -9.70 -29.99
N ALA A 227 -7.12 -8.87 -29.63
CA ALA A 227 -7.04 -8.01 -28.44
C ALA A 227 -6.89 -8.83 -27.15
N ASN A 228 -7.69 -9.90 -27.02
CA ASN A 228 -7.60 -10.83 -25.90
C ASN A 228 -6.23 -11.52 -25.83
N ALA A 229 -5.77 -12.11 -26.95
CA ALA A 229 -4.49 -12.81 -27.00
C ALA A 229 -3.30 -11.87 -26.72
N SER A 230 -3.32 -10.66 -27.28
CA SER A 230 -2.29 -9.64 -27.03
C SER A 230 -2.27 -9.19 -25.57
N ALA A 231 -3.43 -9.03 -24.96
CA ALA A 231 -3.54 -8.69 -23.53
C ALA A 231 -2.95 -9.80 -22.64
N GLN A 232 -3.23 -11.07 -22.92
CA GLN A 232 -2.66 -12.20 -22.19
C GLN A 232 -1.13 -12.26 -22.35
N ALA A 233 -0.62 -12.10 -23.58
CA ALA A 233 0.83 -12.07 -23.83
C ALA A 233 1.50 -10.90 -23.09
N LYS A 234 0.87 -9.72 -23.08
CA LYS A 234 1.36 -8.55 -22.35
C LYS A 234 1.37 -8.77 -20.84
N MET A 235 0.37 -9.43 -20.26
CA MET A 235 0.38 -9.80 -18.84
C MET A 235 1.56 -10.72 -18.50
N LEU A 236 1.85 -11.70 -19.36
CA LEU A 236 2.97 -12.61 -19.19
C LEU A 236 4.31 -11.86 -19.25
N ASP A 237 4.49 -10.98 -20.24
CA ASP A 237 5.70 -10.19 -20.39
C ASP A 237 5.92 -9.25 -19.19
N LEU A 238 4.89 -8.51 -18.77
CA LEU A 238 4.98 -7.64 -17.59
C LEU A 238 5.25 -8.43 -16.30
N SER A 239 4.65 -9.61 -16.13
CA SER A 239 4.95 -10.50 -14.99
C SER A 239 6.43 -10.87 -14.96
N HIS A 240 6.98 -11.19 -16.13
CA HIS A 240 8.39 -11.51 -16.28
C HIS A 240 9.27 -10.29 -15.98
N GLN A 241 8.93 -9.10 -16.50
CA GLN A 241 9.67 -7.86 -16.24
C GLN A 241 9.71 -7.51 -14.74
N VAL A 242 8.59 -7.64 -14.02
CA VAL A 242 8.53 -7.47 -12.56
C VAL A 242 9.52 -8.40 -11.86
N GLY A 243 9.58 -9.67 -12.29
CA GLY A 243 10.52 -10.64 -11.76
C GLY A 243 11.98 -10.26 -12.02
N GLN A 244 12.30 -9.79 -13.23
CA GLN A 244 13.67 -9.42 -13.59
C GLN A 244 14.17 -8.17 -12.88
N ALA A 245 13.28 -7.23 -12.54
CA ALA A 245 13.64 -5.99 -11.86
C ALA A 245 14.26 -6.18 -10.47
N ILE A 246 13.99 -7.32 -9.80
CA ILE A 246 14.46 -7.60 -8.44
C ILE A 246 15.24 -8.91 -8.31
N ASN A 247 15.44 -9.62 -9.42
CA ASN A 247 16.14 -10.91 -9.40
C ASN A 247 17.63 -10.68 -9.07
N PRO A 248 18.13 -11.15 -7.91
CA PRO A 248 19.50 -10.86 -7.47
C PRO A 248 20.58 -11.42 -8.41
N LYS A 249 20.25 -12.40 -9.27
CA LYS A 249 21.18 -12.91 -10.29
C LYS A 249 21.51 -11.89 -11.39
N ASN A 250 20.68 -10.86 -11.53
CA ASN A 250 20.80 -9.82 -12.56
C ASN A 250 21.09 -8.44 -11.96
N LEU A 251 21.30 -8.36 -10.63
CA LEU A 251 21.69 -7.12 -9.95
C LEU A 251 23.21 -7.08 -9.83
N ASN A 252 23.80 -5.93 -10.14
CA ASN A 252 25.22 -5.70 -9.92
C ASN A 252 25.44 -5.25 -8.47
N GLY A 253 26.42 -5.84 -7.77
CA GLY A 253 26.77 -5.45 -6.39
C GLY A 253 26.36 -6.43 -5.28
N ALA A 254 25.98 -7.67 -5.64
CA ALA A 254 25.84 -8.79 -4.70
C ALA A 254 27.18 -9.48 -4.39
#